data_AF-D0DVF1-F1
#
_entry.id   AF-D0DVF1-F1
#
_cell.length_a   1.000
_cell.length_b   1.000
_cell.length_c   1.000
_cell.angle_alpha   90.00
_cell.angle_beta   90.00
_cell.angle_gamma   90.00
#
_symmetry.space_group_name_H-M   'P 1'
#
loop_
_entity.id
_entity.type
_entity.pdbx_description
1 polymer ?
#
loop_
_entity_poly.entity_id
_entity_poly.type
_entity_poly.pdbx_seq_one_letter_code
_entity_poly.pdbx_strand_id
1 'polypeptide(L)'
;MGPEYLEVLEDMTDRVNRPDLTPSGQMARFIKDGSLTEFGLRRALRYQKSALQSLATFKGFENMTTPLSAEDLKKNLFRGSYEPSGLIQ
;
A
#
# COMPACT_ATOMS: atom_id res chain seq x y z
N MET A 1 -6.04 13.64 19.43
CA MET A 1 -5.69 13.24 18.05
C MET A 1 -4.54 14.11 17.62
N GLY A 2 -3.49 13.54 17.04
CA GLY A 2 -2.39 14.34 16.51
C GLY A 2 -2.78 15.10 15.23
N PRO A 3 -1.94 16.05 14.78
CA PRO A 3 -2.18 16.87 13.60
C PRO A 3 -2.44 16.04 12.32
N GLU A 4 -1.84 14.85 12.21
CA GLU A 4 -2.01 13.92 11.09
C GLU A 4 -3.47 13.51 10.84
N TYR A 5 -4.30 13.47 11.88
CA TYR A 5 -5.71 13.15 11.72
C TYR A 5 -6.51 14.34 11.18
N LEU A 6 -6.13 15.57 11.55
CA LEU A 6 -6.78 16.77 11.06
C LEU A 6 -6.49 16.96 9.56
N GLU A 7 -5.25 16.71 9.14
CA GLU A 7 -4.86 16.71 7.73
C GLU A 7 -5.70 15.72 6.91
N VAL A 8 -5.88 14.48 7.39
CA VAL A 8 -6.71 13.48 6.70
C VAL A 8 -8.17 13.95 6.61
N LEU A 9 -8.72 14.57 7.66
CA LEU A 9 -10.09 15.07 7.65
C LEU A 9 -10.29 16.23 6.67
N GLU A 10 -9.31 17.13 6.57
CA GLU A 10 -9.30 18.21 5.57
C GLU A 10 -9.26 17.63 4.15
N ASP A 11 -8.34 16.69 3.89
CA ASP A 11 -8.22 15.96 2.62
C ASP A 11 -9.52 15.26 2.19
N MET A 12 -10.23 14.66 3.15
CA MET A 12 -11.51 14.01 2.88
C MET A 12 -12.62 15.03 2.61
N THR A 13 -12.62 16.14 3.35
CA THR A 13 -13.59 17.23 3.14
C THR A 13 -13.43 17.85 1.75
N ASP A 14 -12.19 18.03 1.30
CA ASP A 14 -11.91 18.51 -0.06
C ASP A 14 -12.47 17.58 -1.12
N ARG A 15 -12.37 16.26 -0.94
CA ARG A 15 -12.88 15.26 -1.89
C ARG A 15 -14.41 15.23 -1.97
N VAL A 16 -15.11 15.58 -0.88
CA VAL A 16 -16.57 15.74 -0.88
C VAL A 16 -16.99 16.91 -1.77
N ASN A 17 -16.29 18.04 -1.65
CA ASN A 17 -16.60 19.25 -2.40
C ASN A 17 -16.05 19.22 -3.84
N ARG A 18 -15.03 18.41 -4.08
CA ARG A 18 -14.33 18.28 -5.36
C ARG A 18 -14.21 16.80 -5.75
N PRO A 19 -15.22 16.24 -6.43
CA PRO A 19 -15.21 14.83 -6.85
C PRO A 19 -14.00 14.44 -7.71
N ASP A 20 -13.39 15.40 -8.42
CA ASP A 20 -12.18 15.20 -9.22
C ASP A 20 -10.93 14.90 -8.37
N LEU A 21 -10.94 15.23 -7.07
CA LEU A 21 -9.88 14.91 -6.12
C LEU A 21 -10.03 13.51 -5.51
N THR A 22 -11.17 12.85 -5.70
CA THR A 22 -11.34 11.46 -5.25
C THR A 22 -10.36 10.53 -6.01
N PRO A 23 -9.97 9.38 -5.43
CA PRO A 23 -9.14 8.41 -6.13
C PRO A 23 -9.73 7.98 -7.49
N SER A 24 -11.04 7.75 -7.56
CA SER A 24 -11.73 7.40 -8.82
C SER A 24 -11.73 8.56 -9.82
N GLY A 25 -11.99 9.80 -9.36
CA GLY A 25 -11.93 11.00 -10.20
C GLY A 25 -10.55 11.26 -10.80
N GLN A 26 -9.50 11.04 -10.01
CA GLN A 26 -8.12 11.12 -10.49
C GLN A 26 -7.78 9.98 -11.46
N MET A 27 -8.25 8.75 -11.19
CA MET A 27 -8.04 7.60 -12.09
C MET A 27 -8.74 7.79 -13.44
N ALA A 28 -9.93 8.39 -13.46
CA ALA A 28 -10.69 8.62 -14.69
C ALA A 28 -9.90 9.45 -15.73
N ARG A 29 -9.01 10.33 -15.28
CA ARG A 29 -8.12 11.14 -16.14
C ARG A 29 -7.13 10.30 -16.96
N PHE A 30 -6.90 9.05 -16.56
CA PHE A 30 -5.96 8.14 -17.22
C PHE A 30 -6.65 7.07 -18.07
N ILE A 31 -7.98 7.12 -18.21
CA ILE A 31 -8.70 6.24 -19.11
C ILE A 31 -8.32 6.59 -20.55
N LYS A 32 -7.89 5.57 -21.30
CA LYS A 32 -7.58 5.67 -22.72
C LYS A 32 -8.30 4.55 -23.44
N ASP A 33 -9.07 4.91 -24.47
CA ASP A 33 -9.88 3.96 -25.25
C ASP A 33 -10.80 3.10 -24.36
N GLY A 34 -11.40 3.73 -23.33
CA GLY A 34 -12.27 3.05 -22.37
C GLY A 34 -11.57 2.12 -21.37
N SER A 35 -10.24 2.10 -21.35
CA SER A 35 -9.45 1.20 -20.51
C SER A 35 -8.43 1.91 -19.63
N LEU A 36 -8.15 1.33 -18.46
CA LEU A 36 -7.06 1.73 -17.56
C LEU A 36 -5.80 0.86 -17.73
N THR A 37 -5.77 -0.08 -18.67
CA THR A 37 -4.67 -1.04 -18.83
C THR A 37 -3.31 -0.34 -18.96
N GLU A 38 -3.21 0.72 -19.78
CA GLU A 38 -1.95 1.45 -19.96
C GLU A 38 -1.46 2.08 -18.65
N PHE A 39 -2.36 2.76 -17.93
CA PHE A 39 -2.05 3.38 -16.65
C PHE A 39 -1.69 2.34 -15.57
N GLY A 40 -2.45 1.25 -15.51
CA GLY A 40 -2.23 0.15 -14.57
C GLY A 40 -0.87 -0.50 -14.74
N LEU A 41 -0.48 -0.86 -15.98
CA LEU A 41 0.83 -1.43 -16.28
C LEU A 41 1.97 -0.47 -15.92
N ARG A 42 1.82 0.81 -16.23
CA ARG A 42 2.81 1.84 -15.89
C ARG A 42 3.01 1.97 -14.37
N ARG A 43 1.90 1.97 -13.60
CA ARG A 43 1.94 2.01 -12.13
C ARG A 43 2.53 0.74 -11.53
N ALA A 44 2.13 -0.43 -12.03
CA ALA A 44 2.65 -1.72 -11.57
C ALA A 44 4.18 -1.81 -11.74
N LEU A 45 4.70 -1.44 -12.91
CA LEU A 45 6.15 -1.43 -13.15
C LEU A 45 6.88 -0.48 -12.20
N ARG A 46 6.31 0.72 -11.96
CA ARG A 46 6.88 1.68 -11.00
C ARG A 46 6.91 1.10 -9.58
N TYR A 47 5.83 0.49 -9.13
CA TYR A 47 5.75 -0.11 -7.79
C TYR A 47 6.68 -1.31 -7.64
N GLN A 48 6.79 -2.16 -8.67
CA GLN A 48 7.77 -3.24 -8.69
C GLN A 48 9.20 -2.71 -8.56
N LYS A 49 9.57 -1.70 -9.37
CA LYS A 49 10.90 -1.07 -9.31
C LYS A 49 11.16 -0.43 -7.94
N SER A 50 10.18 0.29 -7.39
CA SER A 50 10.31 0.89 -6.07
C SER A 50 10.44 -0.17 -4.99
N ALA A 51 9.67 -1.26 -5.02
CA ALA A 51 9.79 -2.37 -4.07
C ALA A 51 11.17 -3.03 -4.12
N LEU A 52 11.75 -3.21 -5.32
CA LEU A 52 13.12 -3.70 -5.48
C LEU A 52 14.17 -2.74 -4.92
N GLN A 53 13.96 -1.42 -5.05
CA GLN A 53 14.84 -0.40 -4.49
C GLN A 53 14.66 -0.23 -2.97
N SER A 54 13.44 -0.43 -2.49
CA SER A 54 13.02 -0.37 -1.10
C SER A 54 12.98 -1.76 -0.46
N LEU A 55 13.77 -2.71 -0.97
CA LEU A 55 14.29 -3.84 -0.19
C LEU A 55 15.19 -3.27 0.92
N ALA A 56 14.68 -2.32 1.70
CA ALA A 56 15.12 -2.08 3.04
C ALA A 56 14.90 -3.42 3.73
N THR A 57 16.00 -4.13 3.95
CA THR A 57 16.03 -5.25 4.88
C THR A 57 15.30 -4.79 6.12
N PHE A 58 14.17 -5.41 6.43
CA PHE A 58 13.45 -5.14 7.65
C PHE A 58 14.44 -5.37 8.81
N LYS A 59 14.90 -4.28 9.42
CA LYS A 59 15.95 -4.30 10.46
C LYS A 59 15.42 -4.73 11.83
N GLY A 60 14.12 -4.97 11.95
CA GLY A 60 13.47 -5.32 13.22
C GLY A 60 13.92 -6.66 13.82
N PHE A 61 14.75 -7.43 13.10
CA PHE A 61 15.32 -8.69 13.58
C PHE A 61 16.84 -8.66 13.79
N GLU A 62 17.51 -7.52 13.57
CA GLU A 62 18.98 -7.43 13.69
C GLU A 62 19.51 -7.74 15.11
N ASN A 63 18.66 -7.55 16.14
CA ASN A 63 19.00 -7.80 17.55
C ASN A 63 18.47 -9.14 18.08
N MET A 64 17.95 -10.03 17.21
CA MET A 64 17.45 -11.32 17.67
C MET A 64 18.59 -12.32 17.91
N THR A 65 18.74 -12.72 19.17
CA THR A 65 19.72 -13.72 19.63
C THR A 65 19.43 -15.15 19.12
N THR A 66 18.23 -15.39 18.60
CA THR A 66 17.83 -16.65 17.98
C THR A 66 17.20 -16.38 16.61
N PRO A 67 17.61 -17.09 15.54
CA PRO A 67 16.94 -16.99 14.24
C PRO A 67 15.46 -17.38 14.40
N LEU A 68 14.56 -16.52 13.94
CA LEU A 68 13.13 -16.83 13.93
C LEU A 68 12.85 -18.00 12.98
N SER A 69 11.96 -18.90 13.39
CA SER A 69 11.35 -19.86 12.46
C SER A 69 10.53 -19.11 11.41
N ALA A 70 10.26 -19.76 10.27
CA ALA A 70 9.41 -19.17 9.22
C ALA A 70 8.02 -18.73 9.75
N GLU A 71 7.47 -19.46 10.71
CA GLU A 71 6.18 -19.15 11.35
C GLU A 71 6.27 -17.92 12.26
N ASP A 72 7.33 -17.80 13.06
CA ASP A 72 7.54 -16.62 13.89
C ASP A 72 7.80 -15.38 13.05
N LEU A 73 8.50 -15.53 11.92
CA LEU A 73 8.71 -14.46 10.96
C LEU A 73 7.39 -13.98 10.36
N LYS A 74 6.51 -14.91 9.93
CA LYS A 74 5.17 -14.62 9.41
C LYS A 74 4.34 -13.85 10.45
N LYS A 75 4.30 -14.34 11.70
CA LYS A 75 3.57 -13.70 12.79
C LYS A 75 4.07 -12.28 13.10
N ASN A 76 5.39 -12.09 13.10
CA ASN A 76 6.00 -10.79 13.43
C ASN A 76 5.89 -9.77 12.30
N LEU A 77 5.98 -10.20 11.03
CA LEU A 77 5.84 -9.32 9.87
C LEU A 77 4.40 -8.87 9.66
N PHE A 78 3.44 -9.76 9.86
CA PHE A 78 2.04 -9.51 9.48
C PHE A 78 1.11 -9.23 10.68
N ARG A 79 1.63 -9.23 11.92
CA ARG A 79 0.91 -8.92 13.18
C ARG A 79 -0.52 -9.48 13.25
N GLY A 80 -0.76 -10.65 12.66
CA GLY A 80 -2.07 -11.31 12.62
C GLY A 80 -3.16 -10.63 11.77
N SER A 81 -2.88 -9.55 11.02
CA SER A 81 -3.87 -8.84 10.21
C SER A 81 -3.89 -9.22 8.73
N TYR A 82 -2.94 -10.05 8.28
CA TYR A 82 -2.84 -10.48 6.87
C TYR A 82 -2.32 -11.92 6.74
N GLU A 83 -3.14 -12.81 6.18
CA GLU A 83 -2.76 -14.16 5.73
C GLU A 83 -2.53 -14.11 4.21
N PRO A 84 -1.27 -14.25 3.71
CA PRO A 84 -0.98 -14.14 2.27
C PRO A 84 -1.51 -15.32 1.43
N SER A 85 -2.20 -16.29 2.03
CA SER A 85 -2.59 -17.53 1.34
C SER A 85 -3.74 -17.35 0.34
N GLY A 86 -4.47 -16.22 0.38
CA GLY A 86 -5.59 -15.96 -0.53
C GLY A 86 -6.71 -17.02 -0.48
N LEU A 87 -6.69 -17.92 0.50
CA LEU A 87 -7.67 -18.97 0.70
C LEU A 87 -8.38 -18.70 2.02
N ILE A 88 -9.51 -18.00 1.90
CA ILE A 88 -10.54 -18.00 2.94
C ILE A 88 -11.08 -19.44 3.00
N GLN A 89 -10.91 -20.11 4.14
CA GLN A 89 -11.72 -21.27 4.49
C GLN A 89 -13.00 -20.80 5.17
#